data_AF-A0A3M1LTV7-F1
#
_entry.id   AF-A0A3M1LTV7-F1
#
_cell.length_a   1.000
_cell.length_b   1.000
_cell.length_c   1.000
_cell.angle_alpha   90.00
_cell.angle_beta   90.00
_cell.angle_gamma   90.00
#
_symmetry.space_group_name_H-M   'P 1'
#
loop_
_entity.id
_entity.type
_entity.pdbx_description
1 polymer ?
#
loop_
_entity_poly.entity_id
_entity_poly.type
_entity_poly.pdbx_seq_one_letter_code
_entity_poly.pdbx_strand_id
1 'polypeptide(L)' 'MIYLDVSAAVHRRAGLGRYAESLARALVAWAQTHPDEAPTFALFYNRGRGSRPLAGLEHLPARTVRAG' A
#
# COMPACT_ATOMS: atom_id res chain seq x y z
N MET A 1 11.47 -7.22 -5.57
CA MET A 1 10.58 -6.09 -5.22
C MET A 1 9.15 -6.59 -5.18
N ILE A 2 8.43 -6.35 -4.08
CA ILE A 2 7.07 -6.83 -3.86
C ILE A 2 6.10 -5.66 -3.92
N TYR A 3 5.00 -5.81 -4.66
CA TYR A 3 3.93 -4.83 -4.71
C TYR A 3 2.84 -5.18 -3.70
N LEU A 4 2.52 -4.24 -2.82
CA LEU A 4 1.43 -4.32 -1.86
C LEU A 4 0.17 -3.75 -2.51
N ASP A 5 -0.83 -4.59 -2.77
CA ASP A 5 -2.13 -4.13 -3.27
C ASP A 5 -2.89 -3.42 -2.14
N VAL A 6 -2.94 -2.10 -2.23
CA VAL A 6 -3.65 -1.23 -1.28
C VAL A 6 -4.93 -0.67 -1.90
N SER A 7 -5.43 -1.26 -2.99
CA SER A 7 -6.66 -0.80 -3.67
C SER A 7 -7.86 -0.74 -2.72
N ALA A 8 -8.04 -1.76 -1.87
CA ALA A 8 -9.13 -1.76 -0.89
C ALA A 8 -9.04 -0.60 0.11
N ALA A 9 -7.81 -0.27 0.54
CA ALA A 9 -7.54 0.78 1.51
C ALA A 9 -7.72 2.19 0.90
N VAL A 10 -7.15 2.41 -0.29
CA VAL A 10 -7.21 3.67 -1.03
C VAL A 10 -8.65 4.07 -1.41
N HIS A 11 -9.54 3.08 -1.59
CA HIS A 11 -10.96 3.30 -1.88
C HIS A 11 -11.89 3.27 -0.65
N ARG A 12 -11.33 3.21 0.58
CA ARG A 12 -12.10 3.18 1.84
C ARG A 12 -13.19 2.08 1.88
N ARG A 13 -12.91 0.92 1.30
CA ARG A 13 -13.82 -0.24 1.43
C ARG A 13 -13.82 -0.68 2.89
N ALA A 14 -14.98 -0.71 3.55
CA ALA A 14 -15.09 -1.10 4.96
C ALA A 14 -14.42 -2.47 5.22
N GLY A 15 -13.94 -2.72 6.44
CA GLY A 15 -13.27 -3.99 6.81
C GLY A 15 -11.96 -4.23 6.06
N LEU A 16 -12.04 -4.63 4.79
CA LEU A 16 -10.93 -4.92 3.88
C LEU A 16 -9.97 -3.75 3.70
N GLY A 17 -10.46 -2.51 3.66
CA GLY A 17 -9.60 -1.33 3.54
C GLY A 17 -8.74 -1.11 4.77
N ARG A 18 -9.31 -1.24 5.98
CA ARG A 18 -8.54 -1.15 7.23
C ARG A 18 -7.54 -2.29 7.36
N TYR A 19 -7.91 -3.50 6.93
CA TYR A 19 -7.01 -4.65 6.93
C TYR A 19 -5.83 -4.44 5.97
N ALA A 20 -6.10 -4.05 4.72
CA ALA A 20 -5.06 -3.79 3.72
C ALA A 20 -4.12 -2.65 4.15
N GLU A 21 -4.66 -1.59 4.76
CA GLU A 21 -3.84 -0.51 5.33
C GLU A 21 -2.94 -1.01 6.47
N SER A 22 -3.52 -1.72 7.45
CA SER A 22 -2.78 -2.26 8.59
C SER A 22 -1.66 -3.20 8.14
N LEU A 23 -1.97 -4.11 7.22
CA LEU A 23 -1.01 -5.06 6.67
C LEU A 23 0.14 -4.34 5.94
N ALA A 24 -0.17 -3.36 5.08
CA ALA A 24 0.85 -2.61 4.37
C ALA A 24 1.79 -1.86 5.33
N ARG A 25 1.25 -1.22 6.36
CA ARG A 25 2.04 -0.53 7.39
C ARG A 25 2.93 -1.49 8.17
N ALA A 26 2.40 -2.63 8.60
CA ALA A 26 3.16 -3.62 9.35
C ALA A 26 4.33 -4.18 8.54
N LEU A 27 4.12 -4.51 7.26
CA LEU A 27 5.17 -5.03 6.38
C LEU A 27 6.28 -4.00 6.13
N VAL A 28 5.91 -2.74 5.90
CA VAL A 28 6.89 -1.65 5.67
C VAL A 28 7.70 -1.38 6.94
N ALA A 29 7.04 -1.32 8.10
CA ALA A 29 7.72 -1.13 9.38
C ALA A 29 8.68 -2.30 9.70
N TRP A 30 8.25 -3.53 9.45
CA TRP A 30 9.10 -4.71 9.60
C TRP A 30 10.31 -4.67 8.66
N ALA A 31 10.13 -4.23 7.41
CA ALA A 31 11.24 -4.11 6.45
C ALA A 31 12.29 -3.08 6.87
N GLN A 32 11.86 -1.99 7.51
CA GLN A 32 12.77 -0.97 8.02
C GLN A 32 13.63 -1.48 9.17
N THR A 33 13.16 -2.46 9.95
CA THR A 33 13.93 -3.06 11.05
C THR A 33 14.77 -4.26 10.63
N HIS A 34 14.55 -4.82 9.44
CA HIS A 34 15.27 -5.99 8.90
C HIS A 34 15.77 -5.74 7.47
N PRO A 35 16.62 -4.72 7.23
CA PRO A 35 17.00 -4.30 5.86
C PRO A 35 17.73 -5.38 5.05
N ASP A 36 18.43 -6.31 5.71
CA ASP A 36 19.19 -7.38 5.04
C ASP A 36 18.32 -8.61 4.68
N GLU A 37 17.15 -8.76 5.30
CA GLU A 37 16.23 -9.89 5.10
C GLU A 37 14.98 -9.48 4.31
N ALA A 38 14.59 -8.22 4.40
CA ALA A 38 13.33 -7.74 3.87
C ALA A 38 13.41 -7.43 2.38
N PRO A 39 12.38 -7.79 1.60
CA PRO A 39 12.27 -7.34 0.23
C PRO A 39 11.94 -5.83 0.19
N THR A 40 12.39 -5.14 -0.85
CA THR A 40 11.90 -3.79 -1.14
C THR A 40 10.41 -3.82 -1.47
N PHE A 41 9.63 -2.97 -0.80
CA PHE A 41 8.20 -2.81 -1.02
C PHE A 41 7.85 -1.61 -1.91
N ALA A 42 6.80 -1.77 -2.70
CA ALA A 42 6.12 -0.71 -3.42
C ALA A 42 4.60 -0.84 -3.29
N LEU A 43 3.88 0.25 -3.49
CA LEU A 43 2.43 0.26 -3.45
C LEU A 43 1.86 -0.02 -4.84
N PHE A 44 0.78 -0.79 -4.90
CA PHE A 44 -0.07 -0.91 -6.06
C PHE A 44 -1.50 -0.50 -5.71
N TYR A 45 -2.13 0.31 -6.56
CA TYR A 45 -3.57 0.54 -6.45
C TYR A 45 -4.22 0.97 -7.77
N ASN A 46 -5.48 0.58 -7.93
CA ASN A 46 -6.34 1.11 -8.98
C ASN A 46 -6.71 2.57 -8.65
N ARG A 47 -6.30 3.53 -9.48
CA ARG A 47 -6.63 4.96 -9.34
C ARG A 47 -8.00 5.24 -9.95
N GLY A 48 -8.89 5.83 -9.15
CA GLY A 48 -10.24 6.22 -9.57
C GLY A 48 -10.69 7.49 -8.86
N ARG A 49 -11.91 7.97 -9.14
CA ARG A 49 -12.45 9.15 -8.45
C ARG A 49 -12.52 8.89 -6.94
N GLY A 50 -11.82 9.71 -6.15
CA GLY A 50 -11.83 9.62 -4.69
C GLY A 50 -10.78 8.69 -4.07
N SER A 51 -9.87 8.10 -4.86
CA SER A 51 -8.71 7.36 -4.34
C SER A 51 -7.85 8.27 -3.46
N ARG A 52 -7.58 7.85 -2.21
CA ARG A 52 -6.69 8.56 -1.29
C ARG A 52 -5.47 7.70 -0.98
N PRO A 53 -4.24 8.11 -1.36
CA PRO A 53 -3.01 7.43 -0.95
C PRO A 53 -2.94 7.25 0.58
N LEU A 54 -2.21 6.21 1.02
CA LEU A 54 -2.05 5.93 2.45
C LEU A 54 -1.08 6.93 3.08
N ALA A 55 -1.60 7.72 4.03
CA ALA A 55 -0.82 8.72 4.75
C ALA A 55 0.40 8.10 5.44
N GLY A 56 1.58 8.68 5.24
CA GLY A 56 2.86 8.21 5.79
C GLY A 56 3.57 7.14 4.95
N LEU A 57 2.97 6.64 3.87
CA LEU A 57 3.59 5.69 2.94
C LEU A 57 3.88 6.30 1.55
N GLU A 58 3.78 7.62 1.39
CA GLU A 58 3.98 8.34 0.12
C GLU A 58 5.43 8.29 -0.37
N HIS A 59 6.37 7.99 0.52
CA HIS A 59 7.79 7.82 0.20
C HIS A 59 8.07 6.51 -0.55
N LEU A 60 7.13 5.57 -0.55
CA LEU A 60 7.28 4.30 -1.28
C LEU A 60 6.96 4.50 -2.76
N PRO A 61 7.68 3.80 -3.67
CA PRO A 61 7.31 3.78 -5.07
C PRO A 61 5.87 3.26 -5.22
N ALA A 62 5.10 3.86 -6.14
CA ALA A 62 3.73 3.47 -6.37
C ALA A 62 3.47 3.19 -7.86
N ARG A 63 2.93 2.00 -8.16
CA ARG A 63 2.37 1.68 -9.46
C ARG A 63 0.87 1.83 -9.41
N THR A 64 0.32 2.64 -10.31
CA THR A 64 -1.13 2.86 -10.39
C THR A 64 -1.64 2.54 -11.78
N VAL A 65 -2.87 2.03 -11.86
CA VAL A 65 -3.60 1.84 -13.11
C VAL A 65 -4.94 2.56 -13.01
N ARG A 66 -5.42 3.19 -14.10
CA ARG A 66 -6.76 3.79 -14.08
C ARG A 66 -7.81 2.69 -13.96
N ALA A 67 -8.66 2.78 -12.94
CA ALA A 67 -9.96 2.11 -12.96
C ALA A 67 -10.85 2.85 -13.97
N GLY A 68 -11.60 2.08 -14.75
CA GLY A 68 -12.51 2.59 -15.80
C GLY A 68 -13.40 3.72 -15.34
#